data_AF-A0A7C1YDU4-F1
#
_entry.id   AF-A0A7C1YDU4-F1
#
_cell.length_a   1.000
_cell.length_b   1.000
_cell.length_c   1.000
_cell.angle_alpha   90.00
_cell.angle_beta   90.00
_cell.angle_gamma   90.00
#
_symmetry.space_group_name_H-M   'P 1'
#
loop_
_entity.id
_entity.type
_entity.pdbx_description
1 polymer ?
#
loop_
_entity_poly.entity_id
_entity_poly.type
_entity_poly.pdbx_seq_one_letter_code
_entity_poly.pdbx_strand_id
1 'polypeptide(L)'
;RHPEIGDLTLVDVPGIRRPHPYVDEQGRGWPDNDARFMGFSAGVAALCRRESPDVLHLNDWHTAATLGLLTERPPSVLTIHTLGYQGVMDRSWLDHMVADAHRFAWYDAANPLAGGVELADRVVAVSPNYAREILTPEAGMGLDGRLRALGHRLVGIRNGIDTSVWDPSTDPHIESRFDREDLSGRAECRRGLLDTAGWPDDNQPVIAMVTRLVEQKGLDLVLDSVRFLEHLPARLFVLGSGDPDLAWRFHAAAATSPDRVHFHEGYDTPLAHALFAGSDLFLMPSRFEPCGLAQMQAMAYGSIPVVTDVGGLHDTVLDDDSRRRSGTGFVSATVDVPGVVDAMHRAVRAWRHRGRRRSIVARGMAQDWSWTDPAARHIEIYRDLIGTRS
;
A
#
# COMPACT_ATOMS: atom_id res chain seq x y z
N ARG A 1 -24.01 14.82 -7.69
CA ARG A 1 -23.50 13.91 -8.72
C ARG A 1 -22.09 14.35 -9.13
N HIS A 2 -21.08 13.54 -8.85
CA HIS A 2 -19.71 13.72 -9.32
C HIS A 2 -19.62 13.30 -10.79
N PRO A 3 -18.82 13.97 -11.62
CA PRO A 3 -18.73 13.70 -13.06
C PRO A 3 -18.29 12.25 -13.37
N GLU A 4 -17.36 11.71 -12.59
CA GLU A 4 -16.78 10.37 -12.84
C GLU A 4 -17.46 9.25 -12.03
N ILE A 5 -17.63 9.42 -10.72
CA ILE A 5 -18.14 8.38 -9.81
C ILE A 5 -19.67 8.38 -9.61
N GLY A 6 -20.39 9.30 -10.27
CA GLY A 6 -21.85 9.33 -10.23
C GLY A 6 -22.42 9.94 -8.94
N ASP A 7 -23.48 9.35 -8.40
CA ASP A 7 -24.16 9.92 -7.24
C ASP A 7 -23.37 9.67 -5.95
N LEU A 8 -23.14 10.74 -5.19
CA LEU A 8 -22.45 10.72 -3.92
C LEU A 8 -23.44 11.05 -2.81
N THR A 9 -23.50 10.20 -1.80
CA THR A 9 -24.22 10.48 -0.56
C THR A 9 -23.21 10.80 0.53
N LEU A 10 -23.34 11.99 1.11
CA LEU A 10 -22.55 12.39 2.27
C LEU A 10 -23.29 11.96 3.53
N VAL A 11 -22.64 11.14 4.35
CA VAL A 11 -23.14 10.75 5.68
C VAL A 11 -22.46 11.65 6.70
N ASP A 12 -23.23 12.55 7.31
CA ASP A 12 -22.74 13.38 8.40
C ASP A 12 -23.06 12.72 9.74
N VAL A 13 -22.03 12.58 10.57
CA VAL A 13 -22.13 12.01 11.92
C VAL A 13 -21.51 13.04 12.85
N PRO A 14 -22.14 13.37 13.99
CA PRO A 14 -21.59 14.33 14.93
C PRO A 14 -20.12 14.02 15.25
N GLY A 15 -19.23 14.98 14.96
CA GLY A 15 -17.80 14.84 15.19
C GLY A 15 -17.01 14.08 14.11
N ILE A 16 -17.61 13.61 13.02
CA ILE A 16 -16.88 12.86 11.97
C ILE A 16 -15.80 13.71 11.28
N ARG A 17 -16.04 15.01 11.11
CA ARG A 17 -15.07 15.93 10.50
C ARG A 17 -13.98 16.30 11.50
N ARG A 18 -12.73 16.08 11.12
CA ARG A 18 -11.50 16.44 11.84
C ARG A 18 -10.43 16.90 10.84
N PRO A 19 -9.42 17.68 11.25
CA PRO A 19 -8.27 18.00 10.39
C PRO A 19 -7.56 16.74 9.89
N HIS A 20 -7.21 15.82 10.81
CA HIS A 20 -6.82 14.47 10.46
C HIS A 20 -7.93 13.48 10.89
N PRO A 21 -8.38 12.56 10.02
CA PRO A 21 -9.55 11.71 10.31
C PRO A 21 -9.42 10.85 11.57
N TYR A 22 -8.20 10.44 11.93
CA TYR A 22 -7.97 9.38 12.93
C TYR A 22 -7.21 9.81 14.18
N VAL A 23 -6.38 10.84 14.12
CA VAL A 23 -5.45 11.20 15.21
C VAL A 23 -5.41 12.71 15.44
N ASP A 24 -5.06 13.11 16.66
CA ASP A 24 -4.79 14.49 17.05
C ASP A 24 -3.43 15.00 16.54
N GLU A 25 -3.10 16.26 16.84
CA GLU A 25 -1.83 16.89 16.46
C GLU A 25 -0.61 16.21 17.08
N GLN A 26 -0.81 15.41 18.13
CA GLN A 26 0.23 14.63 18.80
C GLN A 26 0.29 13.18 18.27
N GLY A 27 -0.50 12.85 17.25
CA GLY A 27 -0.54 11.51 16.66
C GLY A 27 -1.33 10.48 17.46
N ARG A 28 -2.05 10.88 18.51
CA ARG A 28 -2.88 9.97 19.33
C ARG A 28 -4.25 9.81 18.69
N GLY A 29 -4.78 8.59 18.70
CA GLY A 29 -6.13 8.32 18.23
C GLY A 29 -7.16 9.21 18.95
N TRP A 30 -8.10 9.80 18.20
CA TRP A 30 -9.18 10.57 18.82
C TRP A 30 -9.95 9.68 19.81
N PRO A 31 -10.24 10.16 21.04
CA PRO A 31 -10.93 9.34 22.05
C PRO A 31 -12.33 8.87 21.64
N ASP A 32 -12.96 9.56 20.68
CA ASP A 32 -14.30 9.29 20.15
C ASP A 32 -14.29 8.56 18.80
N ASN A 33 -13.13 8.02 18.37
CA ASN A 33 -13.04 7.29 17.10
C ASN A 33 -14.05 6.14 17.01
N ASP A 34 -14.21 5.38 18.09
CA ASP A 34 -15.18 4.29 18.15
C ASP A 34 -16.61 4.79 17.87
N ALA A 35 -17.06 5.82 18.57
CA ALA A 35 -18.38 6.44 18.37
C ALA A 35 -18.55 7.03 16.97
N ARG A 36 -17.52 7.69 16.43
CA ARG A 36 -17.54 8.29 15.09
C ARG A 36 -17.72 7.24 14.00
N PHE A 37 -16.93 6.17 14.02
CA PHE A 37 -16.99 5.13 12.98
C PHE A 37 -18.15 4.15 13.18
N MET A 38 -18.60 3.92 14.41
CA MET A 38 -19.88 3.24 14.67
C MET A 38 -21.07 4.06 14.17
N GLY A 39 -21.07 5.37 14.42
CA GLY A 39 -22.07 6.28 13.87
C GLY A 39 -22.06 6.31 12.34
N PHE A 40 -20.88 6.28 11.71
CA PHE A 40 -20.76 6.19 10.25
C PHE A 40 -21.35 4.88 9.73
N SER A 41 -21.00 3.74 10.33
CA SER A 41 -21.59 2.44 10.00
C SER A 41 -23.10 2.41 10.19
N ALA A 42 -23.64 3.07 11.22
CA ALA A 42 -25.09 3.21 11.42
C ALA A 42 -25.74 4.05 10.32
N GLY A 43 -25.09 5.13 9.88
CA GLY A 43 -25.53 5.94 8.75
C GLY A 43 -25.53 5.15 7.43
N VAL A 44 -24.48 4.35 7.18
CA VAL A 44 -24.43 3.44 6.02
C VAL A 44 -25.55 2.39 6.11
N ALA A 45 -25.83 1.82 7.28
CA ALA A 45 -26.93 0.87 7.46
C ALA A 45 -28.31 1.52 7.20
N ALA A 46 -28.50 2.76 7.65
CA ALA A 46 -29.73 3.53 7.36
C ALA A 46 -29.88 3.81 5.86
N LEU A 47 -28.80 4.19 5.19
CA LEU A 47 -28.78 4.38 3.74
C LEU A 47 -29.09 3.07 3.00
N CYS A 48 -28.47 1.97 3.41
CA CYS A 48 -28.71 0.64 2.85
C CYS A 48 -30.18 0.23 2.94
N ARG A 49 -30.85 0.46 4.08
CA ARG A 49 -32.29 0.21 4.22
C ARG A 49 -33.14 1.09 3.31
N ARG A 50 -32.75 2.35 3.14
CA ARG A 50 -33.49 3.31 2.32
C ARG A 50 -33.38 3.02 0.83
N GLU A 51 -32.19 2.68 0.36
CA GLU A 51 -31.89 2.51 -1.07
C GLU A 51 -32.05 1.07 -1.54
N SER A 52 -31.99 0.08 -0.63
CA SER A 52 -32.05 -1.35 -0.96
C SER A 52 -31.08 -1.75 -2.09
N PRO A 53 -29.76 -1.54 -1.90
CA PRO A 53 -28.78 -1.74 -2.97
C PRO A 53 -28.64 -3.22 -3.36
N ASP A 54 -28.30 -3.48 -4.62
CA ASP A 54 -28.02 -4.84 -5.11
C ASP A 54 -26.83 -5.49 -4.41
N VAL A 55 -25.81 -4.69 -4.06
CA VAL A 55 -24.62 -5.12 -3.33
C VAL A 55 -24.19 -4.04 -2.35
N LEU A 56 -23.82 -4.44 -1.14
CA LEU A 56 -23.18 -3.60 -0.14
C LEU A 56 -21.68 -3.92 -0.06
N HIS A 57 -20.84 -3.05 -0.62
CA HIS A 57 -19.38 -3.19 -0.54
C HIS A 57 -18.80 -2.29 0.55
N LEU A 58 -18.29 -2.91 1.60
CA LEU A 58 -17.70 -2.30 2.78
C LEU A 58 -16.16 -2.36 2.70
N ASN A 59 -15.50 -1.36 3.24
CA ASN A 59 -14.04 -1.24 3.26
C ASN A 59 -13.55 -1.09 4.71
N ASP A 60 -12.73 -2.06 5.13
CA ASP A 60 -12.13 -2.17 6.45
C ASP A 60 -13.12 -2.04 7.64
N TRP A 61 -12.54 -1.96 8.84
CA TRP A 61 -13.26 -1.83 10.10
C TRP A 61 -14.18 -0.60 10.16
N HIS A 62 -13.84 0.48 9.43
CA HIS A 62 -14.58 1.74 9.42
C HIS A 62 -16.05 1.58 9.00
N THR A 63 -16.33 0.56 8.19
CA THR A 63 -17.68 0.28 7.66
C THR A 63 -18.19 -1.12 7.99
N ALA A 64 -17.33 -2.02 8.46
CA ALA A 64 -17.66 -3.42 8.75
C ALA A 64 -18.81 -3.60 9.75
N ALA A 65 -18.93 -2.72 10.74
CA ALA A 65 -20.02 -2.77 11.74
C ALA A 65 -21.42 -2.63 11.10
N THR A 66 -21.52 -2.06 9.90
CA THR A 66 -22.78 -1.96 9.14
C THR A 66 -23.52 -3.30 9.05
N LEU A 67 -22.79 -4.42 8.91
CA LEU A 67 -23.42 -5.74 8.82
C LEU A 67 -24.11 -6.16 10.13
N GLY A 68 -23.57 -5.78 11.29
CA GLY A 68 -24.19 -6.01 12.60
C GLY A 68 -25.38 -5.09 12.90
N LEU A 69 -25.53 -4.02 12.12
CA LEU A 69 -26.58 -2.99 12.25
C LEU A 69 -27.73 -3.18 11.24
N LEU A 70 -27.72 -4.29 10.50
CA LEU A 70 -28.74 -4.69 9.55
C LEU A 70 -29.33 -6.04 9.95
N THR A 71 -30.66 -6.11 10.07
CA THR A 71 -31.40 -7.38 10.27
C THR A 71 -31.55 -8.15 8.96
N GLU A 72 -31.83 -7.44 7.86
CA GLU A 72 -31.85 -7.96 6.51
C GLU A 72 -30.70 -7.35 5.72
N ARG A 73 -29.83 -8.20 5.16
CA ARG A 73 -28.60 -7.78 4.50
C ARG A 73 -28.69 -8.04 3.00
N PRO A 74 -28.42 -7.04 2.13
CA PRO A 74 -28.15 -7.33 0.72
C PRO A 74 -26.88 -8.18 0.61
N PRO A 75 -26.58 -8.76 -0.56
CA PRO A 75 -25.29 -9.38 -0.80
C PRO A 75 -24.15 -8.42 -0.45
N SER A 76 -23.14 -8.92 0.23
CA SER A 76 -22.14 -8.08 0.88
C SER A 76 -20.71 -8.49 0.54
N VAL A 77 -19.87 -7.48 0.32
CA VAL A 77 -18.43 -7.63 0.11
C VAL A 77 -17.71 -6.81 1.17
N LEU A 78 -16.67 -7.36 1.78
CA LEU A 78 -15.76 -6.63 2.65
C LEU A 78 -14.35 -6.64 2.07
N THR A 79 -13.80 -5.49 1.72
CA THR A 79 -12.37 -5.37 1.35
C THR A 79 -11.53 -5.04 2.59
N ILE A 80 -10.45 -5.80 2.77
CA ILE A 80 -9.43 -5.63 3.80
C ILE A 80 -8.17 -5.05 3.17
N HIS A 81 -7.87 -3.78 3.48
CA HIS A 81 -6.65 -3.12 3.03
C HIS A 81 -5.47 -3.41 3.95
N THR A 82 -5.74 -3.68 5.24
CA THR A 82 -4.71 -4.03 6.23
C THR A 82 -5.35 -4.65 7.47
N LEU A 83 -4.75 -5.73 8.00
CA LEU A 83 -5.15 -6.30 9.29
C LEU A 83 -4.53 -5.58 10.50
N GLY A 84 -3.60 -4.66 10.25
CA GLY A 84 -2.95 -3.87 11.31
C GLY A 84 -3.90 -2.91 12.02
N TYR A 85 -5.07 -2.61 11.43
CA TYR A 85 -6.09 -1.77 12.04
C TYR A 85 -7.46 -2.46 11.97
N GLN A 86 -7.93 -2.97 13.12
CA GLN A 86 -9.17 -3.76 13.19
C GLN A 86 -10.34 -3.00 13.83
N GLY A 87 -10.09 -1.81 14.37
CA GLY A 87 -11.11 -0.99 15.03
C GLY A 87 -11.58 -1.54 16.37
N VAL A 88 -10.71 -2.24 17.11
CA VAL A 88 -11.05 -2.79 18.44
C VAL A 88 -11.59 -1.67 19.34
N MET A 89 -12.75 -1.91 19.94
CA MET A 89 -13.51 -0.94 20.71
C MET A 89 -14.05 -1.57 22.00
N ASP A 90 -14.60 -0.76 22.89
CA ASP A 90 -15.20 -1.24 24.13
C ASP A 90 -16.28 -2.32 23.88
N ARG A 91 -16.38 -3.30 24.78
CA ARG A 91 -17.34 -4.40 24.66
C ARG A 91 -18.79 -3.94 24.65
N SER A 92 -19.11 -2.80 25.27
CA SER A 92 -20.47 -2.24 25.28
C SER A 92 -21.02 -1.97 23.88
N TRP A 93 -20.16 -1.80 22.86
CA TRP A 93 -20.60 -1.66 21.47
C TRP A 93 -21.33 -2.90 20.92
N LEU A 94 -21.17 -4.07 21.54
CA LEU A 94 -21.94 -5.27 21.17
C LEU A 94 -23.43 -5.10 21.45
N ASP A 95 -23.80 -4.32 22.47
CA ASP A 95 -25.21 -4.09 22.85
C ASP A 95 -25.98 -3.26 21.81
N HIS A 96 -25.25 -2.58 20.91
CA HIS A 96 -25.81 -1.80 19.81
C HIS A 96 -26.00 -2.60 18.53
N MET A 97 -25.48 -3.83 18.44
CA MET A 97 -25.67 -4.69 17.29
C MET A 97 -27.08 -5.26 17.28
N VAL A 98 -27.80 -5.10 16.18
CA VAL A 98 -29.19 -5.59 16.04
C VAL A 98 -29.26 -7.04 15.56
N ALA A 99 -28.14 -7.57 15.05
CA ALA A 99 -28.01 -8.94 14.58
C ALA A 99 -26.59 -9.47 14.81
N ASP A 100 -26.47 -10.76 15.13
CA ASP A 100 -25.20 -11.49 15.19
C ASP A 100 -24.10 -10.85 16.08
N ALA A 101 -24.47 -10.16 17.16
CA ALA A 101 -23.53 -9.45 18.05
C ALA A 101 -22.33 -10.32 18.48
N HIS A 102 -22.55 -11.61 18.77
CA HIS A 102 -21.51 -12.55 19.15
C HIS A 102 -20.37 -12.70 18.13
N ARG A 103 -20.62 -12.44 16.84
CA ARG A 103 -19.61 -12.46 15.77
C ARG A 103 -18.62 -11.30 15.90
N PHE A 104 -19.03 -10.19 16.50
CA PHE A 104 -18.17 -9.03 16.76
C PHE A 104 -17.38 -9.13 18.07
N ALA A 105 -17.67 -10.13 18.92
CA ALA A 105 -16.97 -10.30 20.19
C ALA A 105 -15.48 -10.61 19.97
N TRP A 106 -14.62 -9.95 20.74
CA TRP A 106 -13.16 -10.07 20.66
C TRP A 106 -12.54 -10.01 22.04
N TYR A 107 -12.38 -11.18 22.68
CA TYR A 107 -12.00 -11.27 24.10
C TYR A 107 -12.95 -10.42 24.97
N ASP A 108 -12.42 -9.46 25.72
CA ASP A 108 -13.17 -8.50 26.55
C ASP A 108 -13.53 -7.20 25.80
N ALA A 109 -13.52 -7.23 24.47
CA ALA A 109 -13.77 -6.09 23.59
C ALA A 109 -14.74 -6.45 22.44
N ALA A 110 -15.05 -5.46 21.61
CA ALA A 110 -15.69 -5.65 20.31
C ALA A 110 -14.72 -5.35 19.17
N ASN A 111 -14.88 -6.03 18.03
CA ASN A 111 -14.03 -5.87 16.86
C ASN A 111 -14.89 -5.84 15.57
N PRO A 112 -15.12 -4.64 15.00
CA PRO A 112 -15.88 -4.46 13.76
C PRO A 112 -15.34 -5.27 12.60
N LEU A 113 -14.01 -5.29 12.42
CA LEU A 113 -13.42 -6.03 11.30
C LEU A 113 -13.66 -7.53 11.47
N ALA A 114 -13.48 -8.07 12.68
CA ALA A 114 -13.68 -9.49 12.96
C ALA A 114 -15.12 -9.93 12.67
N GLY A 115 -16.11 -9.15 13.12
CA GLY A 115 -17.51 -9.43 12.81
C GLY A 115 -17.84 -9.26 11.33
N GLY A 116 -17.30 -8.22 10.68
CA GLY A 116 -17.47 -8.02 9.24
C GLY A 116 -16.91 -9.16 8.41
N VAL A 117 -15.73 -9.66 8.77
CA VAL A 117 -15.10 -10.83 8.14
C VAL A 117 -16.01 -12.04 8.20
N GLU A 118 -16.60 -12.33 9.37
CA GLU A 118 -17.48 -13.50 9.51
C GLU A 118 -18.80 -13.36 8.75
N LEU A 119 -19.36 -12.15 8.73
CA LEU A 119 -20.71 -11.88 8.21
C LEU A 119 -20.77 -11.59 6.71
N ALA A 120 -19.69 -11.12 6.09
CA ALA A 120 -19.70 -10.78 4.66
C ALA A 120 -19.86 -12.05 3.77
N ASP A 121 -20.60 -11.91 2.67
CA ASP A 121 -20.77 -13.00 1.70
C ASP A 121 -19.45 -13.28 0.92
N ARG A 122 -18.67 -12.22 0.67
CA ARG A 122 -17.30 -12.28 0.14
C ARG A 122 -16.37 -11.35 0.91
N VAL A 123 -15.13 -11.79 1.10
CA VAL A 123 -14.06 -10.98 1.67
C VAL A 123 -12.94 -10.87 0.64
N VAL A 124 -12.52 -9.65 0.36
CA VAL A 124 -11.43 -9.35 -0.58
C VAL A 124 -10.22 -8.87 0.21
N ALA A 125 -9.09 -9.52 0.02
CA ALA A 125 -7.80 -8.98 0.42
C ALA A 125 -7.14 -8.29 -0.79
N VAL A 126 -6.41 -7.21 -0.56
CA VAL A 126 -5.85 -6.35 -1.63
C VAL A 126 -4.68 -6.95 -2.42
N SER A 127 -4.42 -8.26 -2.29
CA SER A 127 -3.56 -9.03 -3.19
C SER A 127 -3.79 -10.54 -3.07
N PRO A 128 -3.56 -11.34 -4.14
CA PRO A 128 -3.59 -12.80 -4.10
C PRO A 128 -2.64 -13.44 -3.08
N ASN A 129 -1.41 -12.96 -2.97
CA ASN A 129 -0.47 -13.47 -2.00
C ASN A 129 -0.82 -13.05 -0.57
N TYR A 130 -1.21 -11.79 -0.36
CA TYR A 130 -1.65 -11.31 0.94
C TYR A 130 -2.85 -12.10 1.48
N ALA A 131 -3.82 -12.45 0.62
CA ALA A 131 -4.93 -13.32 0.97
C ALA A 131 -4.50 -14.69 1.51
N ARG A 132 -3.34 -15.20 1.08
CA ARG A 132 -2.76 -16.46 1.55
C ARG A 132 -1.96 -16.27 2.83
N GLU A 133 -1.16 -15.21 2.91
CA GLU A 133 -0.31 -14.92 4.07
C GLU A 133 -1.13 -14.75 5.36
N ILE A 134 -2.23 -13.98 5.30
CA ILE A 134 -3.06 -13.67 6.46
C ILE A 134 -3.83 -14.85 7.06
N LEU A 135 -3.72 -16.03 6.45
CA LEU A 135 -4.28 -17.28 6.98
C LEU A 135 -3.37 -17.92 8.05
N THR A 136 -2.16 -17.40 8.22
CA THR A 136 -1.19 -17.87 9.21
C THR A 136 -1.33 -17.08 10.53
N PRO A 137 -1.07 -17.69 11.70
CA PRO A 137 -1.07 -16.96 12.97
C PRO A 137 -0.13 -15.75 12.99
N GLU A 138 1.02 -15.87 12.32
CA GLU A 138 2.06 -14.84 12.29
C GLU A 138 1.62 -13.57 11.54
N ALA A 139 0.87 -13.71 10.44
CA ALA A 139 0.44 -12.58 9.61
C ALA A 139 -1.05 -12.21 9.75
N GLY A 140 -1.88 -13.10 10.30
CA GLY A 140 -3.32 -12.91 10.40
C GLY A 140 -3.77 -12.01 11.55
N MET A 141 -2.84 -11.51 12.38
CA MET A 141 -3.12 -10.55 13.47
C MET A 141 -4.27 -11.02 14.39
N GLY A 142 -4.31 -12.32 14.69
CA GLY A 142 -5.36 -12.99 15.48
C GLY A 142 -6.66 -13.32 14.73
N LEU A 143 -6.84 -12.83 13.50
CA LEU A 143 -8.00 -13.13 12.65
C LEU A 143 -7.78 -14.34 11.75
N ASP A 144 -6.60 -14.96 11.76
CA ASP A 144 -6.22 -16.08 10.91
C ASP A 144 -7.23 -17.24 10.97
N GLY A 145 -7.75 -17.57 12.16
CA GLY A 145 -8.75 -18.62 12.33
C GLY A 145 -10.08 -18.29 11.64
N ARG A 146 -10.55 -17.03 11.78
CA ARG A 146 -11.79 -16.55 11.16
C ARG A 146 -11.64 -16.45 9.64
N LEU A 147 -10.48 -15.99 9.17
CA LEU A 147 -10.15 -15.89 7.74
C LEU A 147 -10.04 -17.27 7.10
N ARG A 148 -9.40 -18.26 7.76
CA ARG A 148 -9.37 -19.64 7.27
C ARG A 148 -10.77 -20.25 7.16
N ALA A 149 -11.65 -19.95 8.10
CA ALA A 149 -13.04 -20.43 8.08
C ALA A 149 -13.87 -19.88 6.90
N LEU A 150 -13.40 -18.82 6.22
CA LEU A 150 -14.06 -18.31 5.00
C LEU A 150 -13.94 -19.27 3.82
N GLY A 151 -12.85 -20.06 3.75
CA GLY A 151 -12.52 -20.87 2.59
C GLY A 151 -12.55 -20.04 1.30
N HIS A 152 -13.35 -20.47 0.33
CA HIS A 152 -13.49 -19.80 -0.97
C HIS A 152 -14.16 -18.41 -0.92
N ARG A 153 -14.72 -17.99 0.22
CA ARG A 153 -15.24 -16.62 0.39
C ARG A 153 -14.13 -15.57 0.48
N LEU A 154 -12.90 -15.96 0.86
CA LEU A 154 -11.75 -15.08 0.85
C LEU A 154 -11.04 -15.15 -0.51
N VAL A 155 -10.91 -13.99 -1.17
CA VAL A 155 -10.22 -13.88 -2.45
C VAL A 155 -9.23 -12.72 -2.42
N GLY A 156 -8.17 -12.83 -3.21
CA GLY A 156 -7.20 -11.75 -3.39
C GLY A 156 -7.41 -11.04 -4.73
N ILE A 157 -7.60 -9.72 -4.67
CA ILE A 157 -7.64 -8.83 -5.83
C ILE A 157 -6.58 -7.75 -5.60
N ARG A 158 -5.58 -7.70 -6.49
CA ARG A 158 -4.53 -6.69 -6.45
C ARG A 158 -5.14 -5.32 -6.71
N ASN A 159 -4.68 -4.27 -6.02
CA ASN A 159 -5.05 -2.90 -6.36
C ASN A 159 -4.47 -2.44 -7.71
N GLY A 160 -5.02 -1.34 -8.21
CA GLY A 160 -4.42 -0.51 -9.26
C GLY A 160 -3.92 0.83 -8.72
N ILE A 161 -3.29 1.61 -9.58
CA ILE A 161 -2.95 3.02 -9.36
C ILE A 161 -3.81 3.91 -10.25
N ASP A 162 -4.01 5.15 -9.83
CA ASP A 162 -4.63 6.16 -10.67
C ASP A 162 -3.64 6.64 -11.73
N THR A 163 -3.82 6.18 -12.96
CA THR A 163 -2.94 6.50 -14.10
C THR A 163 -3.17 7.92 -14.64
N SER A 164 -4.16 8.67 -14.13
CA SER A 164 -4.26 10.11 -14.42
C SER A 164 -3.35 10.96 -13.54
N VAL A 165 -2.97 10.42 -12.37
CA VAL A 165 -2.05 11.04 -11.41
C VAL A 165 -0.63 10.51 -11.60
N TRP A 166 -0.49 9.20 -11.82
CA TRP A 166 0.79 8.51 -11.92
C TRP A 166 1.13 8.18 -13.38
N ASP A 167 1.39 9.21 -14.16
CA ASP A 167 1.77 9.12 -15.58
C ASP A 167 2.87 10.13 -15.93
N PRO A 168 4.11 9.67 -16.19
CA PRO A 168 5.23 10.57 -16.49
C PRO A 168 5.05 11.41 -17.76
N SER A 169 4.09 11.08 -18.63
CA SER A 169 3.82 11.85 -19.84
C SER A 169 3.01 13.13 -19.57
N THR A 170 2.29 13.17 -18.44
CA THR A 170 1.40 14.27 -18.05
C THR A 170 1.68 14.85 -16.68
N ASP A 171 2.50 14.19 -15.87
CA ASP A 171 2.84 14.58 -14.50
C ASP A 171 3.40 16.03 -14.43
N PRO A 172 2.76 16.94 -13.68
CA PRO A 172 3.23 18.32 -13.51
C PRO A 172 4.34 18.46 -12.45
N HIS A 173 4.63 17.41 -11.68
CA HIS A 173 5.59 17.45 -10.56
C HIS A 173 7.01 17.07 -10.94
N ILE A 174 7.25 16.63 -12.18
CA ILE A 174 8.55 16.16 -12.64
C ILE A 174 9.21 17.18 -13.58
N GLU A 175 10.53 17.28 -13.49
CA GLU A 175 11.32 18.29 -14.21
C GLU A 175 11.12 18.24 -15.74
N SER A 176 11.05 17.03 -16.29
CA SER A 176 10.76 16.81 -17.70
C SER A 176 9.86 15.60 -17.86
N ARG A 177 8.79 15.78 -18.63
CA ARG A 177 7.89 14.69 -19.02
C ARG A 177 8.59 13.71 -19.95
N PHE A 178 8.17 12.45 -19.88
CA PHE A 178 8.68 11.35 -20.68
C PHE A 178 7.64 10.23 -20.74
N ASP A 179 7.85 9.26 -21.60
CA ASP A 179 7.00 8.09 -21.68
C ASP A 179 7.80 6.81 -21.96
N ARG A 180 7.11 5.69 -22.20
CA ARG A 180 7.75 4.40 -22.44
C ARG A 180 8.54 4.34 -23.75
N GLU A 181 8.19 5.18 -24.73
CA GLU A 181 8.81 5.22 -26.06
C GLU A 181 9.98 6.23 -26.09
N ASP A 182 9.88 7.33 -25.35
CA ASP A 182 10.95 8.29 -25.15
C ASP A 182 11.25 8.55 -23.66
N LEU A 183 12.37 8.00 -23.19
CA LEU A 183 12.89 8.17 -21.82
C LEU A 183 13.82 9.39 -21.67
N SER A 184 13.97 10.24 -22.68
CA SER A 184 14.90 11.37 -22.66
C SER A 184 14.70 12.29 -21.44
N GLY A 185 13.44 12.56 -21.08
CA GLY A 185 13.10 13.38 -19.91
C GLY A 185 13.57 12.80 -18.56
N ARG A 186 13.81 11.49 -18.46
CA ARG A 186 14.33 10.90 -17.21
C ARG A 186 15.72 11.40 -16.83
N ALA A 187 16.56 11.73 -17.82
CA ALA A 187 17.87 12.28 -17.54
C ALA A 187 17.78 13.62 -16.79
N GLU A 188 16.77 14.42 -17.14
CA GLU A 188 16.50 15.70 -16.49
C GLU A 188 15.90 15.54 -15.10
N CYS A 189 14.93 14.64 -14.94
CA CYS A 189 14.41 14.29 -13.62
C CYS A 189 15.51 13.78 -12.68
N ARG A 190 16.44 12.96 -13.20
CA ARG A 190 17.58 12.48 -12.42
C ARG A 190 18.52 13.62 -12.03
N ARG A 191 18.81 14.56 -12.94
CA ARG A 191 19.62 15.74 -12.65
C ARG A 191 19.01 16.58 -11.53
N GLY A 192 17.70 16.85 -11.60
CA GLY A 192 16.99 17.60 -10.54
C GLY A 192 17.05 16.92 -9.16
N LEU A 193 16.98 15.58 -9.10
CA LEU A 193 17.19 14.84 -7.86
C LEU A 193 18.62 14.96 -7.32
N LEU A 194 19.62 14.84 -8.19
CA LEU A 194 21.02 14.99 -7.80
C LEU A 194 21.29 16.40 -7.26
N ASP A 195 20.75 17.43 -7.92
CA ASP A 195 20.89 18.83 -7.49
C ASP A 195 20.21 19.06 -6.12
N THR A 196 19.01 18.51 -5.93
CA THR A 196 18.29 18.55 -4.63
C THR A 196 19.13 17.94 -3.51
N ALA A 197 19.84 16.84 -3.80
CA ALA A 197 20.67 16.15 -2.83
C ALA A 197 22.11 16.73 -2.70
N GLY A 198 22.50 17.67 -3.58
CA GLY A 198 23.86 18.20 -3.63
C GLY A 198 24.90 17.20 -4.15
N TRP A 199 24.48 16.23 -4.97
CA TRP A 199 25.32 15.15 -5.48
C TRP A 199 25.81 15.41 -6.90
N PRO A 200 27.06 15.04 -7.26
CA PRO A 200 27.51 15.11 -8.63
C PRO A 200 26.86 14.00 -9.49
N ASP A 201 26.73 14.26 -10.79
CA ASP A 201 26.41 13.19 -11.74
C ASP A 201 27.67 12.41 -12.15
N ASP A 202 27.99 11.40 -11.36
CA ASP A 202 29.11 10.48 -11.56
C ASP A 202 28.66 9.08 -12.02
N ASN A 203 27.45 8.98 -12.59
CA ASN A 203 26.86 7.73 -13.08
C ASN A 203 26.79 6.62 -12.01
N GLN A 204 26.60 7.00 -10.73
CA GLN A 204 26.13 6.10 -9.68
C GLN A 204 24.59 6.02 -9.69
N PRO A 205 23.99 4.83 -9.44
CA PRO A 205 22.55 4.70 -9.33
C PRO A 205 22.03 5.39 -8.07
N VAL A 206 20.91 6.09 -8.23
CA VAL A 206 20.12 6.62 -7.10
C VAL A 206 19.05 5.61 -6.72
N ILE A 207 19.10 5.15 -5.48
CA ILE A 207 18.10 4.31 -4.83
C ILE A 207 17.16 5.24 -4.07
N ALA A 208 15.88 5.27 -4.44
CA ALA A 208 14.87 6.07 -3.74
C ALA A 208 14.03 5.23 -2.79
N MET A 209 13.53 5.88 -1.75
CA MET A 209 12.47 5.38 -0.87
C MET A 209 11.48 6.51 -0.62
N VAL A 210 10.19 6.23 -0.82
CA VAL A 210 9.08 7.10 -0.41
C VAL A 210 8.22 6.29 0.55
N THR A 211 8.25 6.61 1.85
CA THR A 211 7.72 5.70 2.87
C THR A 211 7.31 6.39 4.16
N ARG A 212 6.41 5.75 4.92
CA ARG A 212 6.20 6.07 6.33
C ARG A 212 7.35 5.50 7.15
N LEU A 213 7.81 6.25 8.15
CA LEU A 213 8.82 5.79 9.09
C LEU A 213 8.17 4.91 10.16
N VAL A 214 8.03 3.62 9.87
CA VAL A 214 7.50 2.61 10.79
C VAL A 214 8.26 1.30 10.59
N GLU A 215 8.40 0.50 11.65
CA GLU A 215 9.13 -0.79 11.61
C GLU A 215 8.61 -1.75 10.52
N GLN A 216 7.30 -1.71 10.24
CA GLN A 216 6.65 -2.47 9.16
C GLN A 216 7.35 -2.29 7.81
N LYS A 217 7.93 -1.11 7.54
CA LYS A 217 8.56 -0.75 6.27
C LYS A 217 10.03 -1.16 6.17
N GLY A 218 10.58 -1.84 7.19
CA GLY A 218 11.93 -2.40 7.14
C GLY A 218 13.05 -1.37 7.12
N LEU A 219 12.81 -0.16 7.63
CA LEU A 219 13.76 0.95 7.53
C LEU A 219 14.99 0.77 8.41
N ASP A 220 14.83 0.09 9.54
CA ASP A 220 15.93 -0.38 10.37
C ASP A 220 16.85 -1.34 9.61
N LEU A 221 16.31 -2.22 8.74
CA LEU A 221 17.14 -3.07 7.87
C LEU A 221 17.99 -2.22 6.92
N VAL A 222 17.43 -1.13 6.39
CA VAL A 222 18.17 -0.20 5.52
C VAL A 222 19.24 0.54 6.30
N LEU A 223 18.91 1.11 7.45
CA LEU A 223 19.85 1.82 8.33
C LEU A 223 21.02 0.92 8.75
N ASP A 224 20.73 -0.33 9.10
CA ASP A 224 21.76 -1.32 9.41
C ASP A 224 22.54 -1.76 8.17
N SER A 225 21.96 -1.56 6.97
CA SER A 225 22.62 -1.78 5.69
C SER A 225 23.43 -0.60 5.19
N VAL A 226 23.24 0.62 5.72
CA VAL A 226 23.91 1.84 5.25
C VAL A 226 25.43 1.71 5.32
N ARG A 227 25.97 1.04 6.36
CA ARG A 227 27.41 0.74 6.44
C ARG A 227 27.93 -0.08 5.24
N PHE A 228 27.09 -0.92 4.64
CA PHE A 228 27.44 -1.67 3.43
C PHE A 228 27.31 -0.83 2.16
N LEU A 229 26.65 0.34 2.20
CA LEU A 229 26.68 1.31 1.10
C LEU A 229 28.09 1.87 0.84
N GLU A 230 29.02 1.76 1.78
CA GLU A 230 30.44 2.03 1.51
C GLU A 230 30.99 1.10 0.40
N HIS A 231 30.46 -0.11 0.31
CA HIS A 231 30.86 -1.13 -0.66
C HIS A 231 29.84 -1.30 -1.80
N LEU A 232 28.67 -0.68 -1.70
CA LEU A 232 27.69 -0.57 -2.78
C LEU A 232 27.82 0.81 -3.44
N PRO A 233 28.33 0.89 -4.68
CA PRO A 233 28.50 2.17 -5.38
C PRO A 233 27.14 2.69 -5.90
N ALA A 234 26.35 3.21 -4.96
CA ALA A 234 25.01 3.74 -5.12
C ALA A 234 24.76 4.86 -4.09
N ARG A 235 23.73 5.65 -4.33
CA ARG A 235 23.25 6.69 -3.41
C ARG A 235 21.84 6.35 -2.92
N LEU A 236 21.50 6.73 -1.71
CA LEU A 236 20.20 6.49 -1.08
C LEU A 236 19.50 7.82 -0.79
N PHE A 237 18.37 8.05 -1.44
CA PHE A 237 17.49 9.19 -1.20
C PHE A 237 16.21 8.69 -0.51
N VAL A 238 15.99 9.11 0.74
CA VAL A 238 14.79 8.78 1.51
C VAL A 238 13.91 10.01 1.67
N LEU A 239 12.63 9.88 1.32
CA LEU A 239 11.54 10.78 1.68
C LEU A 239 10.59 10.04 2.62
N GLY A 240 10.38 10.58 3.83
CA GLY A 240 9.44 9.95 4.75
C GLY A 240 9.22 10.70 6.06
N SER A 241 8.15 10.33 6.76
CA SER A 241 7.79 10.86 8.07
C SER A 241 7.14 9.78 8.94
N GLY A 242 7.22 9.92 10.27
CA GLY A 242 6.65 8.95 11.21
C GLY A 242 7.44 8.88 12.51
N ASP A 243 7.97 7.70 12.82
CA ASP A 243 8.72 7.40 14.04
C ASP A 243 9.96 8.32 14.21
N PRO A 244 10.06 9.05 15.35
CA PRO A 244 11.17 9.97 15.60
C PRO A 244 12.55 9.31 15.75
N ASP A 245 12.63 8.06 16.23
CA ASP A 245 13.91 7.35 16.34
C ASP A 245 14.45 7.00 14.95
N LEU A 246 13.59 6.45 14.09
CA LEU A 246 13.94 6.18 12.69
C LEU A 246 14.35 7.48 11.97
N ALA A 247 13.61 8.57 12.16
CA ALA A 247 13.97 9.88 11.58
C ALA A 247 15.36 10.34 12.04
N TRP A 248 15.62 10.30 13.36
CA TRP A 248 16.91 10.67 13.92
C TRP A 248 18.06 9.81 13.35
N ARG A 249 17.86 8.50 13.21
CA ARG A 249 18.86 7.59 12.63
C ARG A 249 19.15 7.90 11.16
N PHE A 250 18.14 8.27 10.36
CA PHE A 250 18.36 8.69 8.98
C PHE A 250 19.09 10.03 8.87
N HIS A 251 18.77 11.01 9.73
CA HIS A 251 19.54 12.26 9.82
C HIS A 251 21.00 11.99 10.19
N ALA A 252 21.26 11.11 11.16
CA ALA A 252 22.61 10.72 11.54
C ALA A 252 23.36 10.03 10.38
N ALA A 253 22.69 9.16 9.62
CA ALA A 253 23.25 8.51 8.43
C ALA A 253 23.58 9.54 7.33
N ALA A 254 22.67 10.47 7.05
CA ALA A 254 22.88 11.55 6.08
C ALA A 254 24.03 12.48 6.48
N ALA A 255 24.15 12.82 7.77
CA ALA A 255 25.25 13.63 8.28
C ALA A 255 26.61 12.91 8.20
N THR A 256 26.62 11.58 8.37
CA THR A 256 27.84 10.75 8.32
C THR A 256 28.31 10.51 6.88
N SER A 257 27.38 10.40 5.92
CA SER A 257 27.68 10.09 4.52
C SER A 257 26.90 11.01 3.56
N PRO A 258 27.13 12.33 3.60
CA PRO A 258 26.31 13.30 2.87
C PRO A 258 26.44 13.20 1.34
N ASP A 259 27.52 12.59 0.84
CA ASP A 259 27.74 12.31 -0.59
C ASP A 259 26.99 11.04 -1.09
N ARG A 260 26.35 10.31 -0.18
CA ARG A 260 25.69 9.02 -0.43
C ARG A 260 24.27 8.91 0.11
N VAL A 261 23.96 9.55 1.23
CA VAL A 261 22.65 9.45 1.89
C VAL A 261 22.04 10.83 1.99
N HIS A 262 20.83 10.97 1.46
CA HIS A 262 20.02 12.16 1.59
C HIS A 262 18.69 11.75 2.23
N PHE A 263 18.28 12.47 3.28
CA PHE A 263 17.02 12.24 3.95
C PHE A 263 16.21 13.54 3.98
N HIS A 264 15.02 13.48 3.39
CA HIS A 264 14.00 14.51 3.49
C HIS A 264 12.91 14.02 4.45
N GLU A 265 12.87 14.62 5.64
CA GLU A 265 11.85 14.31 6.63
C GLU A 265 10.56 15.08 6.34
N GLY A 266 9.48 14.36 6.06
CA GLY A 266 8.19 14.98 5.81
C GLY A 266 7.30 14.19 4.86
N TYR A 267 6.23 14.86 4.43
CA TYR A 267 5.39 14.45 3.32
C TYR A 267 5.45 15.55 2.26
N ASP A 268 5.96 15.21 1.09
CA ASP A 268 6.13 16.14 -0.04
C ASP A 268 5.70 15.42 -1.32
N THR A 269 4.48 15.73 -1.80
CA THR A 269 3.94 15.11 -3.00
C THR A 269 4.81 15.41 -4.23
N PRO A 270 5.16 16.68 -4.55
CA PRO A 270 6.07 16.94 -5.67
C PRO A 270 7.38 16.15 -5.62
N LEU A 271 8.05 16.11 -4.46
CA LEU A 271 9.30 15.37 -4.30
C LEU A 271 9.11 13.86 -4.44
N ALA A 272 7.99 13.30 -3.97
CA ALA A 272 7.68 11.88 -4.17
C ALA A 272 7.60 11.52 -5.66
N HIS A 273 6.91 12.33 -6.46
CA HIS A 273 6.83 12.16 -7.91
C HIS A 273 8.21 12.30 -8.58
N ALA A 274 8.97 13.33 -8.19
CA ALA A 274 10.34 13.51 -8.67
C ALA A 274 11.25 12.32 -8.34
N LEU A 275 11.10 11.72 -7.15
CA LEU A 275 11.84 10.52 -6.75
C LEU A 275 11.50 9.32 -7.64
N PHE A 276 10.23 9.07 -7.97
CA PHE A 276 9.88 8.00 -8.90
C PHE A 276 10.45 8.25 -10.30
N ALA A 277 10.40 9.48 -10.79
CA ALA A 277 10.88 9.86 -12.13
C ALA A 277 12.40 9.79 -12.30
N GLY A 278 13.12 10.35 -11.32
CA GLY A 278 14.57 10.54 -11.40
C GLY A 278 15.40 9.43 -10.77
N SER A 279 14.81 8.58 -9.92
CA SER A 279 15.56 7.46 -9.31
C SER A 279 15.80 6.33 -10.29
N ASP A 280 16.89 5.61 -10.06
CA ASP A 280 17.30 4.47 -10.86
C ASP A 280 16.70 3.16 -10.34
N LEU A 281 16.68 3.03 -9.01
CA LEU A 281 16.15 1.91 -8.26
C LEU A 281 15.18 2.43 -7.19
N PHE A 282 14.18 1.65 -6.82
CA PHE A 282 13.23 1.99 -5.76
C PHE A 282 13.17 0.88 -4.71
N LEU A 283 13.53 1.18 -3.46
CA LEU A 283 13.69 0.19 -2.40
C LEU A 283 12.45 0.09 -1.51
N MET A 284 11.90 -1.11 -1.38
CA MET A 284 10.79 -1.44 -0.47
C MET A 284 11.13 -2.70 0.36
N PRO A 285 11.85 -2.55 1.48
CA PRO A 285 12.31 -3.67 2.30
C PRO A 285 11.26 -4.10 3.34
N SER A 286 9.98 -3.97 2.99
CA SER A 286 8.85 -4.13 3.92
C SER A 286 8.84 -5.52 4.57
N ARG A 287 8.53 -5.57 5.87
CA ARG A 287 8.18 -6.82 6.56
C ARG A 287 6.77 -7.28 6.25
N PHE A 288 5.94 -6.34 5.86
CA PHE A 288 4.52 -6.53 5.62
C PHE A 288 4.03 -5.49 4.60
N GLU A 289 3.37 -5.93 3.54
CA GLU A 289 2.89 -5.03 2.48
C GLU A 289 1.63 -5.61 1.80
N PRO A 290 0.41 -5.33 2.29
CA PRO A 290 -0.82 -5.95 1.80
C PRO A 290 -0.97 -5.90 0.28
N CYS A 291 -0.73 -4.74 -0.32
CA CYS A 291 -0.57 -4.60 -1.76
C CYS A 291 0.76 -3.92 -2.11
N GLY A 292 0.99 -2.73 -1.53
CA GLY A 292 2.04 -1.82 -1.98
C GLY A 292 1.65 -1.19 -3.31
N LEU A 293 1.68 0.14 -3.40
CA LEU A 293 1.43 0.87 -4.64
C LEU A 293 2.72 1.47 -5.21
N ALA A 294 3.70 1.74 -4.35
CA ALA A 294 4.91 2.45 -4.70
C ALA A 294 5.80 1.69 -5.70
N GLN A 295 5.81 0.35 -5.69
CA GLN A 295 6.51 -0.44 -6.71
C GLN A 295 5.84 -0.33 -8.08
N MET A 296 4.51 -0.19 -8.14
CA MET A 296 3.78 0.04 -9.40
C MET A 296 4.09 1.43 -9.94
N GLN A 297 4.07 2.44 -9.05
CA GLN A 297 4.46 3.83 -9.37
C GLN A 297 5.91 3.90 -9.85
N ALA A 298 6.85 3.26 -9.14
CA ALA A 298 8.25 3.18 -9.54
C ALA A 298 8.40 2.57 -10.94
N MET A 299 7.73 1.43 -11.21
CA MET A 299 7.78 0.79 -12.53
C MET A 299 7.15 1.66 -13.62
N ALA A 300 6.04 2.35 -13.35
CA ALA A 300 5.41 3.28 -14.29
C ALA A 300 6.33 4.43 -14.69
N TYR A 301 7.21 4.87 -13.79
CA TYR A 301 8.20 5.93 -14.03
C TYR A 301 9.59 5.39 -14.44
N GLY A 302 9.71 4.08 -14.60
CA GLY A 302 10.94 3.41 -15.03
C GLY A 302 12.02 3.27 -13.95
N SER A 303 11.71 3.51 -12.68
CA SER A 303 12.57 3.15 -11.55
C SER A 303 12.41 1.66 -11.22
N ILE A 304 13.53 0.94 -11.11
CA ILE A 304 13.49 -0.52 -10.96
C ILE A 304 13.24 -0.89 -9.50
N PRO A 305 12.14 -1.59 -9.17
CA PRO A 305 11.84 -1.94 -7.79
C PRO A 305 12.81 -3.01 -7.25
N VAL A 306 13.24 -2.81 -6.02
CA VAL A 306 14.01 -3.74 -5.19
C VAL A 306 13.18 -3.97 -3.93
N VAL A 307 12.63 -5.17 -3.79
CA VAL A 307 11.57 -5.44 -2.80
C VAL A 307 11.86 -6.68 -1.97
N THR A 308 11.23 -6.81 -0.82
CA THR A 308 11.07 -8.08 -0.12
C THR A 308 9.90 -8.88 -0.70
N ASP A 309 9.95 -10.22 -0.56
CA ASP A 309 8.91 -11.12 -1.08
C ASP A 309 7.70 -11.23 -0.14
N VAL A 310 6.94 -10.14 0.01
CA VAL A 310 5.78 -10.07 0.92
C VAL A 310 4.54 -9.49 0.24
N GLY A 311 3.36 -9.97 0.66
CA GLY A 311 2.05 -9.47 0.25
C GLY A 311 1.96 -9.15 -1.25
N GLY A 312 1.53 -7.95 -1.62
CA GLY A 312 1.41 -7.59 -3.04
C GLY A 312 2.74 -7.32 -3.76
N LEU A 313 3.87 -7.21 -3.07
CA LEU A 313 5.18 -7.10 -3.72
C LEU A 313 5.53 -8.41 -4.43
N HIS A 314 5.21 -9.56 -3.81
CA HIS A 314 5.29 -10.89 -4.44
C HIS A 314 4.48 -10.96 -5.75
N ASP A 315 3.29 -10.37 -5.74
CA ASP A 315 2.36 -10.41 -6.88
C ASP A 315 2.74 -9.44 -8.02
N THR A 316 3.62 -8.46 -7.76
CA THR A 316 3.87 -7.33 -8.69
C THR A 316 5.28 -7.27 -9.23
N VAL A 317 6.27 -7.73 -8.47
CA VAL A 317 7.69 -7.65 -8.87
C VAL A 317 8.19 -9.04 -9.23
N LEU A 318 8.58 -9.19 -10.49
CA LEU A 318 9.20 -10.42 -10.98
C LEU A 318 10.71 -10.28 -10.91
N ASP A 319 11.37 -11.16 -10.15
CA ASP A 319 12.83 -11.13 -10.01
C ASP A 319 13.54 -11.40 -11.36
N ASP A 320 14.41 -10.47 -11.77
CA ASP A 320 15.08 -10.52 -13.07
C ASP A 320 16.21 -11.54 -13.17
N ASP A 321 16.85 -11.92 -12.06
CA ASP A 321 17.87 -12.99 -12.10
C ASP A 321 17.22 -14.35 -12.37
N SER A 322 16.07 -14.63 -11.73
CA SER A 322 15.31 -15.87 -11.92
C SER A 322 14.47 -15.90 -13.21
N ARG A 323 13.98 -14.72 -13.67
CA ARG A 323 13.09 -14.61 -14.84
C ARG A 323 13.58 -13.59 -15.87
N ARG A 324 14.80 -13.75 -16.39
CA ARG A 324 15.48 -12.78 -17.32
C ARG A 324 14.66 -12.22 -18.48
N ARG A 325 13.64 -12.94 -18.97
CA ARG A 325 12.78 -12.49 -20.09
C ARG A 325 11.56 -11.67 -19.64
N SER A 326 11.14 -11.80 -18.40
CA SER A 326 9.92 -11.17 -17.85
C SER A 326 10.14 -10.40 -16.55
N GLY A 327 11.34 -10.44 -15.97
CA GLY A 327 11.64 -9.80 -14.69
C GLY A 327 11.49 -8.28 -14.74
N THR A 328 10.85 -7.71 -13.73
CA THR A 328 10.58 -6.27 -13.63
C THR A 328 11.36 -5.60 -12.51
N GLY A 329 12.02 -6.38 -11.65
CA GLY A 329 12.82 -5.87 -10.55
C GLY A 329 13.66 -6.94 -9.87
N PHE A 330 13.97 -6.72 -8.60
CA PHE A 330 14.78 -7.61 -7.77
C PHE A 330 14.05 -7.92 -6.48
N VAL A 331 13.95 -9.21 -6.16
CA VAL A 331 13.23 -9.67 -4.96
C VAL A 331 14.22 -10.24 -3.97
N SER A 332 14.24 -9.73 -2.76
CA SER A 332 15.01 -10.26 -1.64
C SER A 332 14.48 -11.63 -1.25
N ALA A 333 15.38 -12.60 -1.10
CA ALA A 333 15.04 -13.96 -0.69
C ALA A 333 14.60 -14.05 0.78
N THR A 334 15.02 -13.09 1.61
CA THR A 334 14.75 -13.03 3.05
C THR A 334 14.41 -11.61 3.49
N VAL A 335 13.64 -11.48 4.57
CA VAL A 335 13.27 -10.19 5.16
C VAL A 335 14.24 -9.86 6.29
N ASP A 336 15.51 -9.70 5.93
CA ASP A 336 16.61 -9.37 6.84
C ASP A 336 17.69 -8.55 6.13
N VAL A 337 18.67 -8.07 6.89
CA VAL A 337 19.78 -7.25 6.36
C VAL A 337 20.53 -7.97 5.23
N PRO A 338 20.99 -9.24 5.38
CA PRO A 338 21.68 -9.94 4.29
C PRO A 338 20.86 -10.04 3.00
N GLY A 339 19.56 -10.37 3.10
CA GLY A 339 18.70 -10.49 1.93
C GLY A 339 18.51 -9.16 1.19
N VAL A 340 18.22 -8.09 1.93
CA VAL A 340 18.03 -6.75 1.36
C VAL A 340 19.32 -6.27 0.69
N VAL A 341 20.47 -6.45 1.35
CA VAL A 341 21.78 -6.10 0.79
C VAL A 341 22.08 -6.89 -0.49
N ASP A 342 21.83 -8.21 -0.53
CA ASP A 342 22.00 -9.01 -1.74
C ASP A 342 21.13 -8.49 -2.90
N ALA A 343 19.84 -8.25 -2.65
CA ALA A 343 18.92 -7.73 -3.67
C ALA A 343 19.40 -6.38 -4.22
N MET A 344 19.87 -5.48 -3.36
CA MET A 344 20.46 -4.20 -3.77
C MET A 344 21.72 -4.37 -4.62
N HIS A 345 22.64 -5.27 -4.25
CA HIS A 345 23.82 -5.58 -5.05
C HIS A 345 23.47 -6.13 -6.44
N ARG A 346 22.49 -7.05 -6.52
CA ARG A 346 22.01 -7.61 -7.78
C ARG A 346 21.39 -6.52 -8.67
N ALA A 347 20.59 -5.64 -8.08
CA ALA A 347 19.97 -4.51 -8.78
C ALA A 347 21.02 -3.52 -9.33
N VAL A 348 21.98 -3.08 -8.50
CA VAL A 348 23.06 -2.17 -8.93
C VAL A 348 23.91 -2.80 -10.04
N ARG A 349 24.23 -4.09 -9.94
CA ARG A 349 24.96 -4.81 -10.99
C ARG A 349 24.19 -4.84 -12.31
N ALA A 350 22.88 -5.07 -12.25
CA ALA A 350 22.03 -5.06 -13.45
C ALA A 350 21.89 -3.66 -14.05
N TRP A 351 21.75 -2.64 -13.20
CA TRP A 351 21.66 -1.24 -13.61
C TRP A 351 22.91 -0.77 -14.38
N ARG A 352 24.09 -1.18 -13.93
CA ARG A 352 25.37 -0.87 -14.61
C ARG A 352 25.46 -1.46 -16.02
N HIS A 353 24.76 -2.55 -16.29
CA HIS A 353 24.72 -3.15 -17.61
C HIS A 353 23.60 -2.52 -18.45
N ARG A 354 23.95 -1.53 -19.29
CA ARG A 354 23.01 -0.73 -20.12
C ARG A 354 21.90 -1.53 -20.80
N GLY A 355 22.22 -2.66 -21.44
CA GLY A 355 21.23 -3.52 -22.12
C GLY A 355 20.21 -4.14 -21.15
N ARG A 356 20.70 -4.75 -20.06
CA ARG A 356 19.89 -5.35 -19.00
C ARG A 356 19.00 -4.32 -18.31
N ARG A 357 19.58 -3.19 -17.88
CA ARG A 357 18.82 -2.05 -17.32
C ARG A 357 17.66 -1.63 -18.22
N ARG A 358 17.95 -1.32 -19.48
CA ARG A 358 16.93 -0.89 -20.47
C ARG A 358 15.82 -1.93 -20.60
N SER A 359 16.19 -3.21 -20.64
CA SER A 359 15.19 -4.29 -20.76
C SER A 359 14.27 -4.41 -19.53
N ILE A 360 14.81 -4.22 -18.31
CA ILE A 360 14.00 -4.26 -17.08
C ILE A 360 13.05 -3.07 -17.04
N VAL A 361 13.57 -1.86 -17.29
CA VAL A 361 12.78 -0.62 -17.33
C VAL A 361 11.65 -0.71 -18.34
N ALA A 362 11.95 -1.15 -19.57
CA ALA A 362 10.93 -1.30 -20.62
C ALA A 362 9.83 -2.30 -20.21
N ARG A 363 10.18 -3.42 -19.57
CA ARG A 363 9.18 -4.40 -19.10
C ARG A 363 8.33 -3.86 -17.95
N GLY A 364 8.91 -3.11 -17.02
CA GLY A 364 8.21 -2.47 -15.91
C GLY A 364 7.20 -1.42 -16.39
N MET A 365 7.63 -0.52 -17.30
CA MET A 365 6.79 0.53 -17.87
C MET A 365 5.72 0.01 -18.84
N ALA A 366 5.89 -1.21 -19.37
CA ALA A 366 4.90 -1.85 -20.24
C ALA A 366 3.75 -2.51 -19.47
N GLN A 367 3.87 -2.70 -18.15
CA GLN A 367 2.80 -3.30 -17.35
C GLN A 367 1.59 -2.36 -17.23
N ASP A 368 0.39 -2.94 -17.22
CA ASP A 368 -0.82 -2.21 -16.88
C ASP A 368 -1.04 -2.24 -15.36
N TRP A 369 -0.90 -1.05 -14.75
CA TRP A 369 -1.14 -0.82 -13.33
C TRP A 369 -2.48 -0.14 -13.06
N SER A 370 -3.32 0.08 -14.07
CA SER A 370 -4.62 0.73 -13.92
C SER A 370 -5.60 -0.10 -13.11
N TRP A 371 -6.72 0.52 -12.75
CA TRP A 371 -7.84 -0.14 -12.07
C TRP A 371 -8.69 -1.03 -12.99
N THR A 372 -8.41 -1.10 -14.29
CA THR A 372 -9.23 -1.81 -15.28
C THR A 372 -9.43 -3.29 -14.89
N ASP A 373 -8.33 -4.03 -14.73
CA ASP A 373 -8.39 -5.45 -14.37
C ASP A 373 -8.93 -5.71 -12.94
N PRO A 374 -8.45 -5.01 -11.90
CA PRO A 374 -9.03 -5.16 -10.55
C PRO A 374 -10.54 -4.88 -10.50
N ALA A 375 -11.00 -3.81 -11.17
CA ALA A 375 -12.41 -3.45 -11.21
C ALA A 375 -13.26 -4.52 -11.92
N ALA A 376 -12.76 -5.09 -13.02
CA ALA A 376 -13.43 -6.21 -13.69
C ALA A 376 -13.64 -7.40 -12.75
N ARG A 377 -12.63 -7.76 -11.94
CA ARG A 377 -12.72 -8.84 -10.95
C ARG A 377 -13.72 -8.53 -9.82
N HIS A 378 -13.79 -7.28 -9.37
CA HIS A 378 -14.83 -6.87 -8.41
C HIS A 378 -16.24 -6.99 -9.02
N ILE A 379 -16.41 -6.59 -10.27
CA ILE A 379 -17.70 -6.71 -10.98
C ILE A 379 -18.11 -8.18 -11.14
N GLU A 380 -17.17 -9.09 -11.40
CA GLU A 380 -17.45 -10.54 -11.42
C GLU A 380 -17.99 -11.03 -10.08
N ILE A 381 -17.39 -10.60 -8.96
CA ILE A 381 -17.88 -10.92 -7.61
C ILE A 381 -19.31 -10.39 -7.41
N TYR A 382 -19.59 -9.15 -7.81
CA TYR A 382 -20.93 -8.58 -7.64
C TYR A 382 -21.97 -9.37 -8.43
N ARG A 383 -21.66 -9.76 -9.67
CA ARG A 383 -22.55 -10.57 -10.51
C ARG A 383 -22.82 -11.95 -9.92
N ASP A 384 -21.79 -12.62 -9.41
CA ASP A 384 -21.91 -13.93 -8.72
C ASP A 384 -22.86 -13.84 -7.52
N LEU A 385 -22.68 -12.80 -6.69
CA LEU A 385 -23.48 -12.56 -5.50
C LEU A 385 -24.95 -12.22 -5.78
N ILE A 386 -25.21 -11.45 -6.84
CA ILE A 386 -26.58 -11.13 -7.26
C ILE A 386 -27.26 -12.38 -7.85
N GLY A 387 -26.56 -13.15 -8.69
CA GLY A 387 -27.11 -14.32 -9.39
C GLY A 387 -27.37 -15.54 -8.51
N THR A 388 -26.79 -15.62 -7.32
CA THR A 388 -27.01 -16.72 -6.37
C THR A 388 -28.26 -16.56 -5.49
N ARG A 389 -28.93 -15.39 -5.53
CA ARG A 389 -30.14 -15.10 -4.74
C ARG A 389 -31.45 -15.08 -5.55
N SER A 390 -31.39 -15.31 -6.86
CA SER A 390 -32.56 -15.56 -7.73
C SER A 390 -32.86 -17.04 -7.82
#